data_AF-A0A7J9LFI7-F1
#
_entry.id   AF-A0A7J9LFI7-F1
#
_cell.length_a   1.000
_cell.length_b   1.000
_cell.length_c   1.000
_cell.angle_alpha   90.00
_cell.angle_beta   90.00
_cell.angle_gamma   90.00
#
_symmetry.space_group_name_H-M   'P 1'
#
loop_
_entity.id
_entity.type
_entity.pdbx_description
1 polymer ?
#
loop_
_entity_poly.entity_id
_entity_poly.type
_entity_poly.pdbx_seq_one_letter_code
_entity_poly.pdbx_strand_id
1 'polypeptide(L)'
;MHDYLTGGFTANTSLAYYFRDNGLLLHIHRVMHAVIGRKKNHGMHFCVLAKALCMSGGDCIHVAIIIGKLEGERNITLGFVDLLCDDFIEKDRSCGIYFTQDWVSMPGVLSVASGDTIREMHQVP
;
A
#
# COMPACT_ATOMS: atom_id res chain seq x y z
N MET A 1 7.14 -4.86 -12.83
CA MET A 1 6.70 -5.32 -11.50
C MET A 1 7.92 -5.52 -10.63
N HIS A 2 7.88 -5.13 -9.35
CA HIS A 2 8.97 -5.29 -8.40
C HIS A 2 8.47 -5.60 -6.99
N ASP A 3 9.20 -6.47 -6.27
CA ASP A 3 8.91 -6.84 -4.89
C ASP A 3 9.71 -5.92 -3.95
N TYR A 4 9.17 -4.75 -3.60
CA TYR A 4 9.97 -3.67 -2.99
C TYR A 4 10.57 -4.00 -1.60
N LEU A 5 9.92 -4.88 -0.83
CA LEU A 5 10.42 -5.25 0.50
C LEU A 5 11.51 -6.31 0.43
N THR A 6 11.42 -7.26 -0.49
CA THR A 6 12.42 -8.33 -0.64
C THR A 6 13.59 -7.88 -1.50
N GLY A 7 13.35 -7.03 -2.51
CA GLY A 7 14.38 -6.33 -3.27
C GLY A 7 15.04 -5.19 -2.48
N GLY A 8 14.31 -4.63 -1.52
CA GLY A 8 14.77 -3.57 -0.63
C GLY A 8 14.56 -2.16 -1.20
N PHE A 9 14.38 -1.19 -0.31
CA PHE A 9 14.08 0.21 -0.66
C PHE A 9 15.15 0.83 -1.57
N THR A 10 16.44 0.52 -1.38
CA THR A 10 17.51 1.05 -2.23
C THR A 10 17.36 0.63 -3.70
N ALA A 11 17.00 -0.63 -3.94
CA ALA A 11 16.75 -1.14 -5.28
C ALA A 11 15.45 -0.55 -5.85
N ASN A 12 14.39 -0.49 -5.03
CA ASN A 12 13.12 0.08 -5.45
C ASN A 12 13.25 1.53 -5.90
N THR A 13 13.91 2.38 -5.13
CA THR A 13 14.09 3.79 -5.47
C THR A 13 14.90 3.96 -6.76
N SER A 14 15.97 3.16 -6.93
CA SER A 14 16.73 3.15 -8.19
C SER A 14 15.85 2.77 -9.38
N LEU A 15 14.98 1.77 -9.20
CA LEU A 15 14.07 1.31 -10.24
C LEU A 15 12.97 2.33 -10.54
N ALA A 16 12.45 3.03 -9.53
CA ALA A 16 11.45 4.08 -9.70
C ALA A 16 11.99 5.23 -10.55
N TYR A 17 13.24 5.66 -10.33
CA TYR A 17 13.89 6.66 -11.19
C TYR A 17 14.02 6.15 -12.63
N TYR A 18 14.50 4.91 -12.81
CA TYR A 18 14.61 4.32 -14.15
C TYR A 18 13.26 4.26 -14.88
N PHE A 19 12.20 3.83 -14.21
CA PHE A 19 10.87 3.72 -14.79
C PHE A 19 10.32 5.09 -15.19
N ARG A 20 10.51 6.11 -14.33
CA ARG A 20 10.14 7.49 -14.63
C ARG A 20 10.86 8.04 -15.86
N ASP A 21 12.17 7.82 -15.96
CA ASP A 21 13.00 8.33 -17.07
C ASP A 21 12.69 7.62 -18.39
N ASN A 22 12.12 6.41 -18.34
CA ASN A 22 11.81 5.60 -19.52
C ASN A 22 10.29 5.52 -19.83
N GLY A 23 9.45 6.27 -19.12
CA GLY A 23 8.00 6.30 -19.35
C GLY A 23 7.31 4.95 -19.08
N LEU A 24 7.84 4.17 -18.14
CA LEU A 24 7.29 2.85 -17.76
C LEU A 24 6.51 2.95 -16.45
N LEU A 25 5.43 2.17 -16.33
CA LEU A 25 4.67 2.01 -15.09
C LEU A 25 5.28 0.92 -14.20
N LEU A 26 5.50 1.24 -12.93
CA LEU A 26 6.10 0.40 -11.91
C LEU A 26 5.02 -0.19 -10.99
N HIS A 27 4.60 -1.43 -11.31
CA HIS A 27 3.77 -2.24 -10.42
C HIS A 27 4.57 -2.79 -9.24
N ILE A 28 4.03 -2.64 -8.03
CA ILE A 28 4.68 -3.05 -6.78
C ILE A 28 3.96 -4.22 -6.12
N HIS A 29 4.73 -5.22 -5.74
CA HIS A 29 4.27 -6.31 -4.89
C HIS A 29 4.84 -6.21 -3.49
N ARG A 30 4.00 -6.49 -2.50
CA ARG A 30 4.33 -6.41 -1.07
C ARG A 30 4.71 -7.78 -0.49
N VAL A 31 5.52 -8.56 -1.22
CA VAL A 31 6.02 -9.84 -0.69
C VAL A 31 6.67 -9.57 0.67
N MET A 32 6.53 -10.49 1.63
CA MET A 32 7.11 -10.38 2.99
C MET A 32 6.45 -9.36 3.93
N HIS A 33 5.51 -8.51 3.50
CA HIS A 33 4.87 -7.52 4.39
C HIS A 33 4.19 -8.13 5.63
N ALA A 34 3.56 -9.30 5.49
CA ALA A 34 2.90 -9.98 6.60
C ALA A 34 3.87 -10.58 7.64
N VAL A 35 5.15 -10.78 7.28
CA VAL A 35 6.19 -11.13 8.25
C VAL A 35 6.44 -9.98 9.22
N ILE A 36 6.29 -8.74 8.73
CA ILE A 36 6.61 -7.51 9.46
C ILE A 36 5.38 -6.93 10.17
N GLY A 37 4.20 -6.98 9.55
CA GLY A 37 3.04 -6.18 9.97
C GLY A 37 1.83 -6.95 10.49
N ARG A 38 1.88 -8.30 10.55
CA ARG A 38 0.70 -9.10 10.90
C ARG A 38 0.38 -9.10 12.40
N LYS A 39 1.39 -9.04 13.27
CA LYS A 39 1.18 -9.16 14.72
C LYS A 39 0.91 -7.79 15.33
N LYS A 40 -0.22 -7.64 16.02
CA LYS A 40 -0.63 -6.36 16.65
C LYS A 40 0.33 -5.88 17.75
N ASN A 41 1.07 -6.79 18.39
CA ASN A 41 1.94 -6.50 19.53
C ASN A 41 3.43 -6.32 19.16
N HIS A 42 3.84 -6.60 17.92
CA HIS A 42 5.23 -6.46 17.48
C HIS A 42 5.31 -6.34 15.97
N GLY A 43 6.09 -5.38 15.48
CA GLY A 43 6.33 -5.17 14.06
C GLY A 43 6.03 -3.75 13.60
N MET A 44 5.74 -3.59 12.31
CA MET A 44 5.39 -2.31 11.69
C MET A 44 4.07 -2.43 10.94
N HIS A 45 3.12 -1.56 11.29
CA HIS A 45 1.81 -1.54 10.65
C HIS A 45 1.93 -1.16 9.16
N PHE A 46 1.07 -1.74 8.31
CA PHE A 46 1.16 -1.54 6.85
C PHE A 46 0.98 -0.07 6.43
N CYS A 47 0.24 0.76 7.20
CA CYS A 47 0.18 2.21 6.96
C CYS A 47 1.57 2.87 6.88
N VAL A 48 2.54 2.40 7.66
CA VAL A 48 3.92 2.91 7.61
C VAL A 48 4.61 2.47 6.32
N LEU A 49 4.43 1.21 5.95
CA LEU A 49 5.01 0.64 4.73
C LEU A 49 4.39 1.22 3.45
N ALA A 50 3.11 1.62 3.49
CA ALA A 50 2.42 2.33 2.42
C ALA A 50 3.03 3.71 2.19
N LYS A 51 3.20 4.50 3.26
CA LYS A 51 3.90 5.81 3.18
C LYS A 51 5.33 5.67 2.68
N ALA A 52 6.06 4.67 3.19
CA ALA A 52 7.42 4.38 2.74
C ALA A 52 7.47 4.08 1.24
N LEU A 53 6.45 3.37 0.71
CA LEU A 53 6.34 3.13 -0.72
C LEU A 53 6.07 4.42 -1.51
N CYS A 54 5.10 5.25 -1.09
CA CYS A 54 4.82 6.53 -1.75
C CYS A 54 6.10 7.36 -1.93
N MET A 55 6.94 7.39 -0.89
CA MET A 55 8.22 8.11 -0.92
C MET A 55 9.31 7.40 -1.75
N SER A 56 9.35 6.06 -1.76
CA SER A 56 10.37 5.33 -2.55
C SER A 56 10.00 5.16 -4.03
N GLY A 57 8.73 5.39 -4.39
CA GLY A 57 8.22 5.34 -5.75
C GLY A 57 7.56 4.00 -6.14
N GLY A 58 6.43 4.11 -6.83
CA GLY A 58 5.64 3.02 -7.40
C GLY A 58 4.30 3.55 -7.90
N ASP A 59 3.76 2.98 -8.98
CA ASP A 59 2.52 3.48 -9.60
C ASP A 59 1.28 2.72 -9.13
N CYS A 60 1.46 1.45 -8.75
CA CYS A 60 0.39 0.64 -8.18
C CYS A 60 0.95 -0.36 -7.17
N ILE A 61 0.18 -0.67 -6.12
CA ILE A 61 0.56 -1.65 -5.10
C ILE A 61 -0.62 -2.55 -4.73
N HIS A 62 -0.32 -3.82 -4.48
CA HIS A 62 -1.28 -4.73 -3.85
C HIS A 62 -1.76 -4.23 -2.49
N VAL A 63 -3.07 -3.99 -2.39
CA VAL A 63 -3.79 -3.78 -1.12
C VAL A 63 -4.54 -5.05 -0.75
N ALA A 64 -4.82 -5.24 0.54
CA ALA A 64 -5.58 -6.41 0.99
C ALA A 64 -7.00 -6.32 0.45
N ILE A 65 -7.60 -7.47 0.13
CA ILE A 65 -9.03 -7.55 -0.11
C ILE A 65 -9.70 -7.78 1.25
N ILE A 66 -10.66 -6.94 1.59
CA ILE A 66 -11.44 -7.02 2.83
C ILE A 66 -12.16 -8.38 2.93
N ILE A 67 -12.55 -8.93 1.77
CA ILE A 67 -13.19 -10.22 1.60
C ILE A 67 -12.30 -11.08 0.70
N GLY A 68 -11.41 -11.87 1.31
CA GLY A 68 -10.49 -12.72 0.57
C GLY A 68 -9.76 -13.71 1.48
N LYS A 69 -8.85 -14.50 0.90
CA LYS A 69 -8.10 -15.54 1.62
C LYS A 69 -7.09 -14.98 2.64
N LEU A 70 -6.62 -13.75 2.42
CA LEU A 70 -5.60 -13.12 3.26
C LEU A 70 -6.25 -12.16 4.26
N GLU A 71 -5.65 -12.06 5.44
CA GLU A 71 -6.12 -11.23 6.55
C GLU A 71 -6.14 -9.75 6.18
N GLY A 72 -7.26 -9.08 6.43
CA GLY A 72 -7.42 -7.63 6.25
C GLY A 72 -8.66 -7.13 7.00
N GLU A 73 -8.47 -6.17 7.91
CA GLU A 73 -9.58 -5.49 8.58
C GLU A 73 -10.07 -4.33 7.70
N ARG A 74 -11.40 -4.17 7.57
CA ARG A 74 -12.01 -3.19 6.65
C ARG A 74 -11.52 -1.77 6.87
N ASN A 75 -11.67 -1.25 8.09
CA ASN A 75 -11.35 0.16 8.39
C ASN A 75 -9.85 0.43 8.25
N ILE A 76 -9.02 -0.53 8.67
CA ILE A 76 -7.57 -0.44 8.49
C ILE A 76 -7.19 -0.42 7.00
N THR A 77 -7.87 -1.23 6.19
CA THR A 77 -7.64 -1.29 4.74
C THR A 77 -7.99 0.02 4.06
N LEU A 78 -9.13 0.61 4.41
CA LEU A 78 -9.51 1.94 3.93
C LEU A 78 -8.47 2.98 4.33
N GLY A 79 -8.03 3.00 5.58
CA GLY A 79 -7.03 3.97 6.04
C GLY A 79 -5.72 3.96 5.25
N PHE A 80 -5.16 2.78 4.93
CA PHE A 80 -3.95 2.76 4.10
C PHE A 80 -4.21 2.93 2.60
N VAL A 81 -5.44 2.74 2.11
CA VAL A 81 -5.83 3.12 0.74
C VAL A 81 -5.88 4.64 0.62
N ASP A 82 -6.48 5.33 1.59
CA ASP A 82 -6.52 6.80 1.62
C ASP A 82 -5.09 7.36 1.65
N LEU A 83 -4.20 6.77 2.47
CA LEU A 83 -2.78 7.15 2.51
C LEU A 83 -2.03 6.97 1.18
N LEU A 84 -2.46 6.03 0.34
CA LEU A 84 -1.83 5.76 -0.96
C LEU A 84 -2.39 6.70 -2.04
N CYS A 85 -3.67 7.05 -1.98
CA CYS A 85 -4.39 7.69 -3.09
C CYS A 85 -4.60 9.20 -2.92
N ASP A 86 -4.92 9.65 -1.70
CA ASP A 86 -5.37 11.02 -1.45
C ASP A 86 -4.20 11.95 -1.15
N ASP A 87 -4.34 13.25 -1.45
CA ASP A 87 -3.31 14.26 -1.19
C ASP A 87 -3.27 14.69 0.29
N PHE A 88 -4.43 14.66 0.98
CA PHE A 88 -4.57 15.07 2.37
C PHE A 88 -5.46 14.09 3.13
N ILE A 89 -4.90 13.49 4.18
CA ILE A 89 -5.56 12.48 5.01
C ILE A 89 -5.62 12.98 6.45
N GLU A 90 -6.82 13.20 6.97
CA GLU A 90 -7.02 13.61 8.36
C GLU A 90 -6.71 12.47 9.34
N LYS A 91 -6.36 12.85 10.57
CA LYS A 91 -6.17 11.90 11.67
C LYS A 91 -7.49 11.18 12.00
N ASP A 92 -7.54 9.90 11.70
CA ASP A 92 -8.60 8.98 12.12
C ASP A 92 -8.03 7.68 12.74
N ARG A 93 -8.17 7.54 14.06
CA ARG A 93 -7.71 6.35 14.79
C ARG A 93 -8.51 5.09 14.45
N SER A 94 -9.76 5.22 14.01
CA SER A 94 -10.59 4.08 13.65
C SER A 94 -10.08 3.37 12.39
N CYS A 95 -9.38 4.09 11.53
CA CYS A 95 -8.71 3.60 10.32
C CYS A 95 -7.19 3.42 10.50
N GLY A 96 -6.68 3.49 11.74
CA GLY A 96 -5.24 3.35 12.03
C GLY A 96 -4.38 4.55 11.62
N ILE A 97 -4.99 5.72 11.39
CA ILE A 97 -4.32 6.97 11.06
C ILE A 97 -4.09 7.79 12.33
N TYR A 98 -2.86 7.75 12.84
CA TYR A 98 -2.50 8.41 14.10
C TYR A 98 -2.17 9.90 13.95
N PHE A 99 -1.76 10.30 12.74
CA PHE A 99 -1.31 11.64 12.40
C PHE A 99 -1.91 12.04 11.05
N THR A 100 -2.38 13.27 10.95
CA THR A 100 -2.74 13.89 9.67
C THR A 100 -1.54 13.83 8.72
N GLN A 101 -1.77 13.44 7.48
CA GLN A 101 -0.75 13.33 6.44
C GLN A 101 -1.12 14.25 5.28
N ASP A 102 -0.22 15.16 4.95
CA ASP A 102 -0.28 15.98 3.75
C ASP A 102 0.84 15.52 2.81
N TRP A 103 0.51 15.26 1.56
CA TRP A 103 1.42 14.80 0.52
C TRP A 103 1.89 15.90 -0.42
N VAL A 104 1.29 17.09 -0.34
CA VAL A 104 1.74 18.29 -1.06
C VAL A 104 1.94 18.04 -2.55
N SER A 105 0.93 17.45 -3.19
CA SER A 105 0.90 17.07 -4.61
C SER A 105 1.83 15.92 -5.02
N MET A 106 2.28 15.10 -4.07
CA MET A 106 2.92 13.81 -4.43
C MET A 106 1.91 12.95 -5.20
N PRO A 107 2.30 12.31 -6.33
CA PRO A 107 1.39 11.43 -7.05
C PRO A 107 0.87 10.28 -6.19
N GLY A 108 -0.43 10.02 -6.26
CA GLY A 108 -1.04 8.87 -5.62
C GLY A 108 -0.63 7.54 -6.26
N VAL A 109 -0.78 6.46 -5.51
CA VAL A 109 -0.44 5.08 -5.89
C VAL A 109 -1.74 4.28 -6.05
N LEU A 110 -1.97 3.70 -7.22
CA LEU A 110 -3.18 2.92 -7.49
C LEU A 110 -3.22 1.66 -6.62
N SER A 111 -4.30 1.51 -5.85
CA SER A 111 -4.52 0.34 -5.00
C SER A 111 -5.01 -0.87 -5.81
N VAL A 112 -4.30 -1.99 -5.73
CA VAL A 112 -4.62 -3.25 -6.45
C VAL A 112 -5.18 -4.29 -5.49
N ALA A 113 -6.49 -4.57 -5.57
CA ALA A 113 -7.09 -5.71 -4.89
C ALA A 113 -6.69 -7.03 -5.58
N SER A 114 -6.02 -7.94 -4.86
CA SER A 114 -5.64 -9.27 -5.37
C SER A 114 -5.77 -10.36 -4.30
N GLY A 115 -6.26 -11.54 -4.71
CA GLY A 115 -6.61 -12.68 -3.86
C GLY A 115 -7.99 -13.22 -4.25
N ASP A 116 -8.15 -14.54 -4.35
CA ASP A 116 -9.35 -15.27 -4.86
C ASP A 116 -10.69 -14.50 -4.77
N THR A 117 -11.06 -13.74 -5.82
CA THR A 117 -12.18 -12.76 -5.81
C THR A 117 -13.47 -13.23 -6.46
N ILE A 118 -13.45 -14.33 -7.22
CA ILE A 118 -14.54 -14.68 -8.15
C ILE A 118 -15.89 -14.90 -7.44
N ARG A 119 -15.90 -15.30 -6.17
CA ARG A 119 -17.15 -15.56 -5.42
C ARG A 119 -17.74 -14.35 -4.70
N GLU A 120 -16.98 -13.27 -4.56
CA GLU A 120 -17.29 -12.22 -3.56
C GLU A 120 -17.53 -10.84 -4.20
N MET A 121 -17.46 -10.72 -5.53
CA MET A 121 -17.67 -9.44 -6.24
C MET A 121 -19.05 -8.81 -5.98
N HIS A 122 -20.07 -9.60 -5.65
CA HIS A 122 -21.41 -9.11 -5.31
C HIS A 122 -21.54 -8.57 -3.87
N GLN A 123 -20.51 -8.75 -3.03
CA GLN A 123 -20.49 -8.26 -1.63
C GLN A 123 -19.70 -6.96 -1.49
N VAL A 124 -19.17 -6.41 -2.59
CA VAL A 124 -18.61 -5.07 -2.63
C VAL A 124 -19.78 -4.10 -2.90
N PRO A 125 -20.18 -3.27 -1.92
CA PRO A 125 -21.28 -2.31 -2.09
C PRO A 125 -20.97 -1.24 -3.12
#